data_AF-A0A1M4VN42-F1
#
_entry.id   AF-A0A1M4VN42-F1
#
_cell.length_a   1.000
_cell.length_b   1.000
_cell.length_c   1.000
_cell.angle_alpha   90.00
_cell.angle_beta   90.00
_cell.angle_gamma   90.00
#
_symmetry.space_group_name_H-M   'P 1'
#
loop_
_entity.id
_entity.type
_entity.pdbx_description
1 polymer ?
#
loop_
_entity_poly.entity_id
_entity_poly.type
_entity_poly.pdbx_seq_one_letter_code
_entity_poly.pdbx_strand_id
1 'polypeptide(L)'
;MKLLPLIAALFMMVVASPGPAGAQSDDPIYEKCRGEPREPWCYQEEVERLQRPELCENILRYWPDAHGVHGWCYYRLAWKKKDCSLCEPIVNEQVQRLCKREVCR
;
A
#
# COMPACT_ATOMS: atom_id res chain seq x y z
N MET A 1 28.56 -14.07 -65.42
CA MET A 1 27.48 -13.05 -65.48
C MET A 1 26.14 -13.76 -65.42
N LYS A 2 25.20 -13.17 -64.67
CA LYS A 2 23.80 -13.60 -64.39
C LYS A 2 23.67 -14.70 -63.34
N LEU A 3 22.74 -14.65 -62.38
CA LEU A 3 21.96 -13.58 -61.74
C LEU A 3 21.33 -14.34 -60.55
N LEU A 4 21.39 -13.81 -59.32
CA LEU A 4 20.60 -14.36 -58.20
C LEU A 4 19.10 -14.24 -58.52
N PRO A 5 18.26 -15.12 -57.96
CA PRO A 5 16.99 -14.71 -57.42
C PRO A 5 16.97 -14.86 -55.89
N LEU A 6 16.68 -13.73 -55.24
CA LEU A 6 16.16 -13.66 -53.89
C LEU A 6 14.98 -14.63 -53.74
N ILE A 7 15.00 -15.49 -52.72
CA ILE A 7 13.78 -16.00 -52.11
C ILE A 7 13.79 -15.63 -50.64
N ALA A 8 12.73 -14.94 -50.30
CA ALA A 8 12.44 -14.27 -49.07
C ALA A 8 12.11 -15.24 -47.92
N ALA A 9 12.38 -14.74 -46.72
CA ALA A 9 11.56 -14.85 -45.51
C ALA A 9 11.30 -16.23 -44.91
N LEU A 10 11.79 -16.41 -43.67
CA LEU A 10 10.93 -16.31 -42.49
C LEU A 10 11.82 -16.33 -41.23
N PHE A 11 12.27 -15.15 -40.78
CA PHE A 11 12.72 -15.01 -39.40
C PHE A 11 11.45 -14.82 -38.56
N MET A 12 10.91 -15.91 -38.02
CA MET A 12 9.87 -15.85 -36.98
C MET A 12 10.53 -15.25 -35.73
N MET A 13 10.63 -13.92 -35.67
CA MET A 13 10.82 -13.23 -34.41
C MET A 13 9.53 -13.39 -33.62
N VAL A 14 9.50 -14.38 -32.73
CA VAL A 14 8.53 -14.41 -31.64
C VAL A 14 8.87 -13.21 -30.76
N VAL A 15 8.18 -12.10 -31.01
CA VAL A 15 8.22 -10.93 -30.13
C VAL A 15 7.42 -11.34 -28.91
N ALA A 16 8.09 -11.89 -27.90
CA ALA A 16 7.54 -11.97 -26.56
C ALA A 16 7.46 -10.54 -26.04
N SER A 17 6.35 -9.86 -26.35
CA SER A 17 6.00 -8.62 -25.68
C SER A 17 5.76 -8.94 -24.21
N PRO A 18 6.55 -8.39 -23.26
CA PRO A 18 6.16 -8.45 -21.87
C PRO A 18 4.84 -7.70 -21.75
N GLY A 19 3.75 -8.44 -21.57
CA GLY A 19 2.51 -7.84 -21.07
C GLY A 19 2.83 -7.14 -19.75
N PRO A 20 2.07 -6.10 -19.38
CA PRO A 20 2.27 -5.45 -18.09
C PRO A 20 2.10 -6.53 -17.02
N ALA A 21 3.20 -6.91 -16.38
CA ALA A 21 3.17 -7.70 -15.18
C ALA A 21 2.27 -6.91 -14.23
N GLY A 22 1.06 -7.42 -13.98
CA GLY A 22 0.16 -6.83 -13.01
C GLY A 22 0.97 -6.66 -11.73
N ALA A 23 1.03 -5.42 -11.23
CA ALA A 23 1.75 -5.11 -10.01
C ALA A 23 1.18 -5.97 -8.89
N GLN A 24 1.82 -7.11 -8.63
CA GLN A 24 1.68 -7.80 -7.36
C GLN A 24 2.25 -6.83 -6.35
N SER A 25 1.42 -6.29 -5.46
CA SER A 25 2.00 -5.58 -4.34
C SER A 25 2.74 -6.63 -3.50
N ASP A 26 3.96 -6.32 -3.05
CA ASP A 26 4.69 -7.17 -2.11
C ASP A 26 4.07 -7.15 -0.70
N ASP A 27 2.82 -6.70 -0.58
CA ASP A 27 2.11 -6.45 0.66
C ASP A 27 0.92 -7.43 0.80
N PRO A 28 1.10 -8.54 1.53
CA PRO A 28 0.05 -9.55 1.68
C PRO A 28 -1.18 -9.02 2.42
N ILE A 29 -1.07 -7.93 3.18
CA ILE A 29 -2.22 -7.29 3.84
C ILE A 29 -3.05 -6.55 2.79
N TYR A 30 -2.41 -5.85 1.86
CA TYR A 30 -3.11 -5.18 0.77
C TYR A 30 -3.82 -6.18 -0.13
N GLU A 31 -3.14 -7.25 -0.57
CA GLU A 31 -3.79 -8.28 -1.41
C GLU A 31 -4.97 -8.95 -0.70
N LYS A 32 -4.91 -9.08 0.63
CA LYS A 32 -6.02 -9.58 1.44
C LYS A 32 -7.20 -8.61 1.52
N CYS A 33 -6.94 -7.30 1.60
CA CYS A 33 -7.94 -6.30 1.94
C CYS A 33 -8.48 -5.50 0.75
N ARG A 34 -7.77 -5.50 -0.39
CA ARG A 34 -8.20 -4.76 -1.59
C ARG A 34 -9.52 -5.33 -2.12
N GLY A 35 -10.49 -4.45 -2.37
CA GLY A 35 -11.81 -4.83 -2.86
C GLY A 35 -12.75 -5.42 -1.80
N GLU A 36 -12.31 -5.53 -0.54
CA GLU A 36 -13.22 -5.83 0.57
C GLU A 36 -14.13 -4.62 0.85
N PRO A 37 -15.42 -4.81 1.19
CA PRO A 37 -16.34 -3.69 1.47
C PRO A 37 -15.89 -2.76 2.60
N ARG A 38 -14.97 -3.23 3.45
CA ARG A 38 -14.43 -2.49 4.60
C ARG A 38 -13.06 -1.88 4.32
N GLU A 39 -12.55 -1.85 3.10
CA GLU A 39 -11.35 -1.08 2.81
C GLU A 39 -11.58 0.43 3.12
N PRO A 40 -10.61 1.16 3.67
CA PRO A 40 -9.26 0.74 4.10
C PRO A 40 -9.17 0.18 5.53
N TRP A 41 -10.28 0.06 6.25
CA TRP A 41 -10.32 -0.42 7.64
C TRP A 41 -9.82 -1.86 7.81
N CYS A 42 -10.05 -2.75 6.84
CA CYS A 42 -9.47 -4.10 6.85
C CYS A 42 -7.94 -4.07 7.03
N TYR A 43 -7.26 -3.21 6.27
CA TYR A 43 -5.80 -3.09 6.31
C TYR A 43 -5.34 -2.57 7.68
N GLN A 44 -6.02 -1.54 8.17
CA GLN A 44 -5.78 -0.96 9.48
C GLN A 44 -5.91 -1.99 10.62
N GLU A 45 -6.94 -2.85 10.58
CA GLU A 45 -7.18 -3.90 11.58
C GLU A 45 -6.05 -4.95 11.60
N GLU A 46 -5.55 -5.35 10.42
CA GLU A 46 -4.41 -6.26 10.31
C GLU A 46 -3.11 -5.63 10.83
N VAL A 47 -2.85 -4.36 10.51
CA VAL A 47 -1.70 -3.62 11.04
C VAL A 47 -1.78 -3.50 12.58
N GLU A 48 -2.97 -3.23 13.11
CA GLU A 48 -3.23 -3.22 14.56
C GLU A 48 -2.96 -4.58 15.22
N ARG A 49 -3.35 -5.67 14.56
CA ARG A 49 -3.13 -7.06 15.02
C ARG A 49 -1.65 -7.42 15.03
N LEU A 50 -0.92 -6.98 14.01
CA LEU A 50 0.53 -7.19 13.89
C LEU A 50 1.35 -6.24 14.77
N GLN A 51 0.75 -5.15 15.27
CA GLN A 51 1.40 -4.10 16.05
C GLN A 51 2.58 -3.42 15.33
N ARG A 52 2.48 -3.24 14.01
CA ARG A 52 3.55 -2.70 13.13
C ARG A 52 3.22 -1.29 12.63
N PRO A 53 3.51 -0.22 13.40
CA PRO A 53 3.08 1.15 13.09
C PRO A 53 3.62 1.67 11.76
N GLU A 54 4.79 1.20 11.31
CA GLU A 54 5.37 1.56 10.02
C GLU A 54 4.49 1.16 8.83
N LEU A 55 3.59 0.18 9.00
CA LEU A 55 2.66 -0.24 7.97
C LEU A 55 1.45 0.71 7.85
N CYS A 56 1.20 1.59 8.83
CA CYS A 56 0.09 2.55 8.72
C CYS A 56 0.28 3.50 7.53
N GLU A 57 1.53 3.86 7.18
CA GLU A 57 1.85 4.70 6.00
C GLU A 57 1.32 4.11 4.69
N ASN A 58 1.28 2.77 4.59
CA ASN A 58 0.79 2.10 3.38
C ASN A 58 -0.71 2.36 3.12
N ILE A 59 -1.48 2.76 4.14
CA ILE A 59 -2.89 3.13 3.96
C ILE A 59 -3.01 4.29 2.97
N LEU A 60 -2.17 5.32 3.09
CA LEU A 60 -2.19 6.47 2.17
C LEU A 60 -1.53 6.16 0.82
N ARG A 61 -0.65 5.16 0.77
CA ARG A 61 -0.12 4.64 -0.49
C ARG A 61 -1.21 3.97 -1.35
N TYR A 62 -2.10 3.19 -0.73
CA TYR A 62 -3.12 2.43 -1.45
C TYR A 62 -4.47 3.15 -1.54
N TRP A 63 -4.83 3.94 -0.53
CA TRP A 63 -6.06 4.73 -0.47
C TRP A 63 -5.72 6.19 -0.09
N PRO A 64 -5.34 7.03 -1.08
CA PRO A 64 -4.80 8.37 -0.82
C PRO A 64 -5.72 9.30 -0.01
N ASP A 65 -7.04 9.16 -0.15
CA ASP A 65 -8.02 9.98 0.55
C ASP A 65 -8.33 9.47 1.99
N ALA A 66 -7.72 8.37 2.41
CA ALA A 66 -8.02 7.69 3.67
C ALA A 66 -7.30 8.27 4.91
N HIS A 67 -7.08 9.60 4.96
CA HIS A 67 -6.39 10.27 6.06
C HIS A 67 -6.98 9.97 7.45
N GLY A 68 -8.31 9.79 7.52
CA GLY A 68 -8.98 9.37 8.76
C GLY A 68 -8.52 7.98 9.22
N VAL A 69 -8.55 6.99 8.33
CA VAL A 69 -8.18 5.60 8.65
C VAL A 69 -6.69 5.47 8.96
N HIS A 70 -5.86 6.18 8.19
CA HIS A 70 -4.42 6.34 8.48
C HIS A 70 -4.18 6.88 9.90
N GLY A 71 -4.86 7.97 10.25
CA GLY A 71 -4.73 8.56 11.59
C GLY A 71 -5.19 7.62 12.71
N TRP A 72 -6.31 6.92 12.50
CA TRP A 72 -6.82 5.94 13.45
C TRP A 72 -5.87 4.76 13.65
N CYS A 73 -5.20 4.28 12.59
CA CYS A 73 -4.17 3.24 12.67
C CYS A 73 -3.08 3.62 13.68
N TYR A 74 -2.49 4.80 13.50
CA TYR A 74 -1.47 5.34 14.40
C TYR A 74 -1.98 5.56 15.82
N TYR A 75 -3.13 6.22 15.99
CA TYR A 75 -3.71 6.48 17.31
C TYR A 75 -3.92 5.19 18.12
N ARG A 76 -4.47 4.15 17.48
CA ARG A 76 -4.76 2.87 18.14
C ARG A 76 -3.49 2.17 18.60
N LEU A 77 -2.43 2.23 17.78
CA LEU A 77 -1.12 1.70 18.15
C LEU A 77 -0.44 2.54 19.24
N ALA A 78 -0.51 3.87 19.14
CA ALA A 78 -0.01 4.81 20.16
C ALA A 78 -0.65 4.51 21.52
N TRP A 79 -1.98 4.35 21.56
CA TRP A 79 -2.71 4.04 22.79
C TRP A 79 -2.37 2.67 23.36
N LYS A 80 -2.25 1.63 22.51
CA LYS A 80 -1.89 0.26 22.91
C LYS A 80 -0.46 0.18 23.44
N LYS A 81 0.48 0.87 22.78
CA LYS A 81 1.91 0.86 23.13
C LYS A 81 2.29 1.91 24.19
N LYS A 82 1.39 2.84 24.49
CA LYS A 82 1.65 4.03 25.33
C LYS A 82 2.83 4.84 24.80
N ASP A 83 2.90 4.97 23.47
CA ASP A 83 3.99 5.65 22.76
C ASP A 83 3.47 6.93 22.10
N CYS A 84 3.80 8.07 22.70
CA CYS A 84 3.41 9.39 22.21
C CYS A 84 3.99 9.70 20.82
N SER A 85 5.17 9.16 20.49
CA SER A 85 5.84 9.47 19.21
C SER A 85 5.02 9.00 18.00
N LEU A 86 4.19 7.98 18.19
CA LEU A 86 3.27 7.47 17.17
C LEU A 86 2.11 8.42 16.86
N CYS A 87 1.91 9.48 17.65
CA CYS A 87 0.94 10.52 17.30
C CYS A 87 1.47 11.48 16.23
N GLU A 88 2.78 11.61 16.04
CA GLU A 88 3.36 12.62 15.14
C GLU A 88 3.03 12.39 13.65
N PRO A 89 3.07 11.16 13.10
CA PRO A 89 2.78 10.92 11.68
C PRO A 89 1.31 11.13 11.29
N ILE A 90 0.39 11.35 12.26
CA ILE A 90 -1.03 11.49 11.98
C ILE A 90 -1.31 12.79 11.20
N VAL A 91 -1.66 12.65 9.92
CA VAL A 91 -2.00 13.77 9.02
C VAL A 91 -3.33 14.44 9.38
N ASN A 92 -4.33 13.67 9.84
CA ASN A 92 -5.61 14.25 10.24
C ASN A 92 -5.48 14.99 11.58
N GLU A 93 -5.54 16.32 11.57
CA GLU A 93 -5.33 17.16 12.76
C GLU A 93 -6.27 16.86 13.93
N GLN A 94 -7.52 16.48 13.65
CA GLN A 94 -8.48 16.14 14.71
C GLN A 94 -8.04 14.86 15.43
N VAL A 95 -7.65 13.84 14.67
CA VAL A 95 -7.17 12.56 15.21
C VAL A 95 -5.80 12.74 15.88
N GLN A 96 -4.92 13.59 15.34
CA GLN A 96 -3.62 13.89 15.94
C GLN A 96 -3.78 14.55 17.32
N ARG A 97 -4.64 15.58 17.42
CA ARG A 97 -4.92 16.26 18.70
C ARG A 97 -5.54 15.31 19.72
N LEU A 98 -6.46 14.45 19.28
CA LEU A 98 -7.02 13.38 20.11
C LEU A 98 -5.92 12.47 20.65
N CYS A 99 -5.03 11.98 19.77
CA CYS A 99 -3.91 11.12 20.14
C CYS A 99 -2.99 11.77 21.17
N LYS A 100 -2.51 13.00 20.90
CA LYS A 100 -1.61 13.71 21.82
C LYS A 100 -2.22 13.91 23.19
N ARG A 101 -3.50 14.29 23.26
CA ARG A 101 -4.22 14.49 24.53
C ARG A 101 -4.35 13.21 25.36
N GLU A 102 -4.43 12.07 24.71
CA GLU A 102 -4.77 10.79 25.33
C GLU A 102 -3.56 9.90 25.62
N VAL A 103 -2.49 10.02 24.83
CA VAL A 103 -1.30 9.17 24.92
C VAL A 103 -0.10 9.89 25.54
N CYS A 104 0.09 11.19 25.31
CA CYS A 104 1.31 11.93 25.66
C CYS A 104 1.31 12.55 27.08
N ARG A 105 0.65 11.91 28.05
CA ARG A 105 0.54 12.44 29.42
C ARG A 105 1.66 11.95 30.33
#